data_AF-A0A7E5VEA5-F1
#
_entry.id   AF-A0A7E5VEA5-F1
#
_cell.length_a   1.000
_cell.length_b   1.000
_cell.length_c   1.000
_cell.angle_alpha   90.00
_cell.angle_beta   90.00
_cell.angle_gamma   90.00
#
_symmetry.space_group_name_H-M   'P 1'
#
loop_
_entity.id
_entity.type
_entity.pdbx_description
1 polymer ?
#
loop_
_entity_poly.entity_id
_entity_poly.type
_entity_poly.pdbx_seq_one_letter_code
_entity_poly.pdbx_strand_id
1 'polypeptide(L)'
;MSFYLSVSINLSALEELQIERDVTSKTQAELRDRLLTAARIRESRAARCGELDAAYRRAQAIRGYLTDLIECLDEKMPQLEALEARALALHKRRCEFVIERRRADLRDQAQDVLAPPGRAKGVECEEKTRRAAEREGRRRARRLVREAAAAAAGAALPHRDGDSDDDDLPPTQLHQHNHERESIQAGAAQVFADALPAWRSVRGVCARLARWRARARLLYSDAYVADCLPKLLAPYVRHQLILWNPLADEDNEDYEKMDWYKCVMMYGVGQQPGGGSSGSESGSEDEVEDTPPKVTEDSVRADPDLMLVPTLVSRVVLPKLTELVEQAWDPLCVRACVRLRQLLLRAAALPAARAALRRLAAALRARLAATLAADVFLPALTPQVMEGPGGAFWRRCLGSGVRLLRASLALTGPPELLNADPLVLSLIE
;
A
#
# COMPACT_ATOMS: atom_id res chain seq x y z
N MET A 1 -16.27 -109.03 -32.77
CA MET A 1 -15.76 -108.50 -31.49
C MET A 1 -14.66 -107.46 -31.64
N SER A 2 -13.65 -107.65 -32.51
CA SER A 2 -12.51 -106.71 -32.67
C SER A 2 -12.90 -105.28 -33.11
N PHE A 3 -13.90 -105.13 -33.99
CA PHE A 3 -14.33 -103.83 -34.52
C PHE A 3 -15.04 -102.95 -33.48
N TYR A 4 -15.89 -103.54 -32.63
CA TYR A 4 -16.62 -102.83 -31.57
C TYR A 4 -15.70 -102.37 -30.42
N LEU A 5 -14.68 -103.17 -30.09
CA LEU A 5 -13.66 -102.78 -29.11
C LEU A 5 -12.85 -101.57 -29.62
N SER A 6 -12.46 -101.59 -30.89
CA SER A 6 -11.74 -100.48 -31.53
C SER A 6 -12.57 -99.20 -31.57
N VAL A 7 -13.85 -99.27 -31.93
CA VAL A 7 -14.74 -98.08 -31.93
C VAL A 7 -14.94 -97.54 -30.52
N SER A 8 -15.11 -98.39 -29.50
CA SER A 8 -15.26 -97.96 -28.11
C SER A 8 -14.00 -97.29 -27.55
N ILE A 9 -12.82 -97.81 -27.89
CA ILE A 9 -11.51 -97.23 -27.49
C ILE A 9 -11.28 -95.89 -28.19
N ASN A 10 -11.69 -95.78 -29.46
CA ASN A 10 -11.59 -94.52 -30.19
C ASN A 10 -12.60 -93.47 -29.68
N LEU A 11 -13.77 -93.89 -29.20
CA LEU A 11 -14.75 -92.98 -28.57
C LEU A 11 -14.25 -92.43 -27.23
N SER A 12 -13.68 -93.29 -26.37
CA SER A 12 -13.12 -92.85 -25.08
C SER A 12 -11.91 -91.92 -25.28
N ALA A 13 -11.04 -92.23 -26.24
CA ALA A 13 -9.93 -91.34 -26.59
C ALA A 13 -10.41 -89.99 -27.14
N LEU A 14 -11.52 -89.96 -27.89
CA LEU A 14 -12.11 -88.70 -28.39
C LEU A 14 -12.71 -87.86 -27.26
N GLU A 15 -13.37 -88.49 -26.28
CA GLU A 15 -13.89 -87.82 -25.08
C GLU A 15 -12.77 -87.24 -24.20
N GLU A 16 -11.68 -87.99 -24.00
CA GLU A 16 -10.48 -87.51 -23.30
C GLU A 16 -9.86 -86.30 -23.99
N LEU A 17 -9.72 -86.35 -25.32
CA LEU A 17 -9.22 -85.22 -26.11
C LEU A 17 -10.14 -83.99 -26.06
N GLN A 18 -11.46 -84.19 -25.98
CA GLN A 18 -12.41 -83.09 -25.82
C GLN A 18 -12.28 -82.43 -24.45
N ILE A 19 -12.13 -83.23 -23.39
CA ILE A 19 -11.89 -82.72 -22.03
C ILE A 19 -10.56 -81.95 -21.97
N GLU A 20 -9.49 -82.50 -22.54
CA GLU A 20 -8.19 -81.81 -22.60
C GLU A 20 -8.27 -80.51 -23.42
N ARG A 21 -8.99 -80.51 -24.54
CA ARG A 21 -9.22 -79.30 -25.34
C ARG A 21 -10.00 -78.25 -24.55
N ASP A 22 -11.00 -78.65 -23.79
CA ASP A 22 -11.81 -77.72 -23.02
C ASP A 22 -11.06 -77.19 -21.79
N VAL A 23 -10.19 -78.00 -21.16
CA VAL A 23 -9.27 -77.57 -20.09
C VAL A 23 -8.21 -76.62 -20.63
N THR A 24 -7.61 -76.92 -21.78
CA THR A 24 -6.65 -76.02 -22.44
C THR A 24 -7.31 -74.72 -22.90
N SER A 25 -8.54 -74.76 -23.40
CA SER A 25 -9.32 -73.57 -23.75
C SER A 25 -9.63 -72.70 -22.53
N LYS A 26 -10.08 -73.29 -21.41
CA LYS A 26 -10.34 -72.58 -20.16
C LYS A 26 -9.07 -71.95 -19.58
N THR A 27 -7.98 -72.71 -19.51
CA THR A 27 -6.68 -72.19 -19.03
C THR A 27 -6.15 -71.07 -19.94
N GLN A 28 -6.31 -71.17 -21.26
CA GLN A 28 -5.97 -70.08 -22.18
C GLN A 28 -6.83 -68.83 -21.95
N ALA A 29 -8.13 -68.98 -21.69
CA ALA A 29 -9.02 -67.87 -21.36
C ALA A 29 -8.61 -67.20 -20.04
N GLU A 30 -8.35 -67.98 -18.99
CA GLU A 30 -7.88 -67.47 -17.70
C GLU A 30 -6.54 -66.74 -17.79
N LEU A 31 -5.58 -67.28 -18.56
CA LEU A 31 -4.29 -66.63 -18.79
C LEU A 31 -4.45 -65.32 -19.57
N ARG A 32 -5.34 -65.27 -20.57
CA ARG A 32 -5.67 -64.03 -21.29
C ARG A 32 -6.25 -62.98 -20.36
N ASP A 33 -7.21 -63.35 -19.51
CA ASP A 33 -7.81 -62.42 -18.54
C ASP A 33 -6.80 -61.91 -17.51
N ARG A 34 -5.89 -62.77 -17.04
CA ARG A 34 -4.79 -62.37 -16.14
C ARG A 34 -3.82 -61.39 -16.81
N LEU A 35 -3.46 -61.62 -18.07
CA LEU A 35 -2.58 -60.73 -18.83
C LEU A 35 -3.23 -59.37 -19.09
N LEU A 36 -4.51 -59.35 -19.48
CA LEU A 36 -5.27 -58.11 -19.65
C LEU A 36 -5.38 -57.33 -18.34
N THR A 37 -5.63 -58.03 -17.23
CA THR A 37 -5.66 -57.40 -15.90
C THR A 37 -4.30 -56.81 -15.52
N ALA A 38 -3.20 -57.55 -15.74
CA ALA A 38 -1.85 -57.06 -15.46
C ALA A 38 -1.46 -55.85 -16.34
N ALA A 39 -1.86 -55.86 -17.62
CA ALA A 39 -1.65 -54.75 -18.55
C ALA A 39 -2.39 -53.48 -18.07
N ARG A 40 -3.67 -53.61 -17.69
CA ARG A 40 -4.48 -52.50 -17.13
C ARG A 40 -3.85 -51.92 -15.86
N ILE A 41 -3.37 -52.77 -14.95
CA ILE A 41 -2.68 -52.31 -13.72
C ILE A 41 -1.40 -51.57 -14.06
N ARG A 42 -0.61 -52.05 -15.02
CA ARG A 42 0.64 -51.40 -15.45
C ARG A 42 0.36 -50.03 -16.07
N GLU A 43 -0.64 -49.94 -16.93
CA GLU A 43 -1.06 -48.69 -17.57
C GLU A 43 -1.56 -47.67 -16.53
N SER A 44 -2.42 -48.10 -15.59
CA SER A 44 -2.88 -47.27 -14.47
C SER A 44 -1.73 -46.75 -13.60
N ARG A 45 -0.74 -47.60 -13.30
CA ARG A 45 0.46 -47.18 -12.56
C ARG A 45 1.31 -46.18 -13.35
N ALA A 46 1.52 -46.44 -14.64
CA ALA A 46 2.29 -45.55 -15.51
C ALA A 46 1.62 -44.16 -15.63
N ALA A 47 0.30 -44.12 -15.81
CA ALA A 47 -0.47 -42.87 -15.84
C ALA A 47 -0.32 -42.09 -14.53
N ARG A 48 -0.49 -42.76 -13.38
CA ARG A 48 -0.32 -42.13 -12.06
C ARG A 48 1.12 -41.63 -11.83
N CYS A 49 2.13 -42.39 -12.27
CA CYS A 49 3.52 -41.93 -12.22
C CYS A 49 3.74 -40.68 -13.09
N GLY A 50 3.15 -40.64 -14.30
CA GLY A 50 3.23 -39.48 -15.19
C GLY A 50 2.59 -38.22 -14.59
N GLU A 51 1.43 -38.36 -13.95
CA GLU A 51 0.76 -37.25 -13.24
C GLU A 51 1.60 -36.71 -12.08
N LEU A 52 2.19 -37.62 -11.28
CA LEU A 52 3.07 -37.26 -10.17
C LEU A 52 4.35 -36.57 -10.66
N ASP A 53 4.97 -37.08 -11.73
CA ASP A 53 6.15 -36.45 -12.34
C ASP A 53 5.83 -35.04 -12.84
N ALA A 54 4.68 -34.85 -13.48
CA ALA A 54 4.25 -33.54 -13.95
C ALA A 54 3.98 -32.58 -12.77
N ALA A 55 3.35 -33.07 -11.69
CA ALA A 55 3.13 -32.29 -10.47
C ALA A 55 4.45 -31.90 -9.79
N TYR A 56 5.41 -32.83 -9.72
CA TYR A 56 6.74 -32.59 -9.18
C TYR A 56 7.49 -31.54 -9.99
N ARG A 57 7.50 -31.63 -11.33
CA ARG A 57 8.14 -30.62 -12.19
C ARG A 57 7.53 -29.22 -12.00
N ARG A 58 6.20 -29.13 -11.86
CA ARG A 58 5.54 -27.85 -11.56
C ARG A 58 5.99 -27.29 -10.22
N ALA A 59 5.98 -28.11 -9.17
CA ALA A 59 6.44 -27.71 -7.85
C ALA A 59 7.92 -27.26 -7.85
N GLN A 60 8.78 -27.94 -8.61
CA GLN A 60 10.18 -27.57 -8.77
C GLN A 60 10.36 -26.22 -9.50
N ALA A 61 9.61 -25.99 -10.57
CA ALA A 61 9.66 -24.73 -11.30
C ALA A 61 9.20 -23.54 -10.44
N ILE A 62 8.15 -23.76 -9.63
CA ILE A 62 7.67 -22.78 -8.67
C ILE A 62 8.70 -22.50 -7.59
N ARG A 63 9.29 -23.55 -7.02
CA ARG A 63 10.33 -23.42 -6.00
C ARG A 63 11.51 -22.61 -6.53
N GLY A 64 12.00 -22.94 -7.73
CA GLY A 64 13.08 -22.18 -8.38
C GLY A 64 12.70 -20.71 -8.55
N TYR A 65 11.52 -20.42 -9.10
CA TYR A 65 11.07 -19.04 -9.25
C TYR A 65 11.01 -18.26 -7.93
N LEU A 66 10.45 -18.86 -6.87
CA LEU A 66 10.35 -18.23 -5.57
C LEU A 66 11.72 -18.02 -4.93
N THR A 67 12.64 -18.98 -5.06
CA THR A 67 14.03 -18.83 -4.61
C THR A 67 14.70 -17.64 -5.32
N ASP A 68 14.65 -17.60 -6.65
CA ASP A 68 15.21 -16.49 -7.43
C ASP A 68 14.56 -15.14 -7.07
N LEU A 69 13.25 -15.14 -6.79
CA LEU A 69 12.53 -13.95 -6.36
C LEU A 69 12.97 -13.47 -4.99
N ILE A 70 13.11 -14.37 -4.03
CA ILE A 70 13.56 -14.03 -2.68
C ILE A 70 15.00 -13.50 -2.73
N GLU A 71 15.90 -14.18 -3.45
CA GLU A 71 17.29 -13.72 -3.62
C GLU A 71 17.37 -12.33 -4.27
N CYS A 72 16.58 -12.11 -5.33
CA CYS A 72 16.47 -10.80 -5.98
C CYS A 72 15.96 -9.74 -5.00
N LEU A 73 14.90 -10.03 -4.26
CA LEU A 73 14.35 -9.09 -3.27
C LEU A 73 15.37 -8.80 -2.17
N ASP A 74 16.01 -9.81 -1.59
CA ASP A 74 17.02 -9.66 -0.54
C ASP A 74 18.19 -8.76 -0.98
N GLU A 75 18.63 -8.86 -2.25
CA GLU A 75 19.64 -7.95 -2.80
C GLU A 75 19.13 -6.52 -2.97
N LYS A 76 17.86 -6.33 -3.37
CA LYS A 76 17.27 -4.99 -3.59
C LYS A 76 16.82 -4.31 -2.31
N MET A 77 16.54 -5.05 -1.25
CA MET A 77 16.00 -4.53 0.01
C MET A 77 16.86 -3.42 0.63
N PRO A 78 18.20 -3.54 0.76
CA PRO A 78 19.03 -2.47 1.30
C PRO A 78 19.00 -1.18 0.47
N GLN A 79 18.89 -1.30 -0.85
CA GLN A 79 18.82 -0.14 -1.76
C GLN A 79 17.48 0.60 -1.59
N LEU A 80 16.39 -0.18 -1.47
CA LEU A 80 15.06 0.35 -1.20
C LEU A 80 15.01 1.07 0.16
N GLU A 81 15.55 0.46 1.22
CA GLU A 81 15.59 1.03 2.56
C GLU A 81 16.40 2.33 2.61
N ALA A 82 17.54 2.39 1.91
CA ALA A 82 18.33 3.61 1.80
C ALA A 82 17.56 4.76 1.13
N LEU A 83 16.79 4.47 0.08
CA LEU A 83 15.97 5.45 -0.63
C LEU A 83 14.78 5.92 0.24
N GLU A 84 14.12 5.01 0.94
CA GLU A 84 13.04 5.35 1.88
C GLU A 84 13.54 6.24 3.01
N ALA A 85 14.72 5.94 3.58
CA ALA A 85 15.34 6.75 4.61
C ALA A 85 15.68 8.17 4.11
N ARG A 86 16.20 8.29 2.88
CA ARG A 86 16.44 9.59 2.24
C ARG A 86 15.15 10.37 2.02
N ALA A 87 14.09 9.72 1.52
CA ALA A 87 12.79 10.36 1.32
C ALA A 87 12.15 10.83 2.63
N LEU A 88 12.21 10.01 3.69
CA LEU A 88 11.73 10.40 5.01
C LEU A 88 12.54 11.58 5.57
N ALA A 89 13.87 11.56 5.43
CA ALA A 89 14.74 12.67 5.84
C ALA A 89 14.41 13.95 5.07
N LEU A 90 14.10 13.86 3.77
CA LEU A 90 13.67 14.98 2.94
C LEU A 90 12.38 15.62 3.48
N HIS A 91 11.34 14.82 3.71
CA HIS A 91 10.08 15.31 4.26
C HIS A 91 10.24 15.87 5.68
N LYS A 92 11.03 15.20 6.52
CA LYS A 92 11.35 15.65 7.88
C LYS A 92 12.03 17.02 7.88
N ARG A 93 13.06 17.21 7.05
CA ARG A 93 13.79 18.49 6.92
C ARG A 93 12.86 19.64 6.51
N ARG A 94 11.96 19.41 5.54
CA ARG A 94 10.96 20.42 5.14
C ARG A 94 10.03 20.77 6.29
N CYS A 95 9.49 19.76 6.98
CA CYS A 95 8.58 19.95 8.11
C CYS A 95 9.25 20.70 9.26
N GLU A 96 10.44 20.26 9.70
CA GLU A 96 11.21 20.90 10.76
C GLU A 96 11.58 22.34 10.42
N PHE A 97 11.96 22.61 9.18
CA PHE A 97 12.27 23.97 8.75
C PHE A 97 11.08 24.93 8.92
N VAL A 98 9.89 24.52 8.45
CA VAL A 98 8.68 25.34 8.56
C VAL A 98 8.29 25.56 10.02
N ILE A 99 8.35 24.52 10.85
CA ILE A 99 8.02 24.58 12.28
C ILE A 99 9.01 25.50 13.02
N GLU A 100 10.33 25.30 12.84
CA GLU A 100 11.33 26.10 13.56
C GLU A 100 11.35 27.56 13.10
N ARG A 101 11.11 27.82 11.81
CA ARG A 101 10.92 29.18 11.30
C ARG A 101 9.74 29.86 12.00
N ARG A 102 8.60 29.19 12.10
CA ARG A 102 7.41 29.70 12.81
C ARG A 102 7.69 29.97 14.29
N ARG A 103 8.39 29.06 14.97
CA ARG A 103 8.78 29.24 16.39
C ARG A 103 9.74 30.40 16.57
N ALA A 104 10.71 30.55 15.68
CA ALA A 104 11.65 31.67 15.70
C ALA A 104 10.94 33.01 15.47
N ASP A 105 9.99 33.05 14.53
CA ASP A 105 9.15 34.22 14.26
C ASP A 105 8.30 34.61 15.49
N LEU A 106 7.73 33.62 16.18
CA LEU A 106 6.97 33.83 17.40
C LEU A 106 7.85 34.34 18.54
N ARG A 107 9.04 33.76 18.73
CA ARG A 107 10.01 34.16 19.76
C ARG A 107 10.46 35.62 19.58
N ASP A 108 10.79 36.02 18.36
CA ASP A 108 11.19 37.41 18.08
C ASP A 108 10.07 38.39 18.44
N GLN A 109 8.83 38.10 18.01
CA GLN A 109 7.68 38.96 18.28
C GLN A 109 7.32 39.02 19.77
N ALA A 110 7.44 37.89 20.47
CA ALA A 110 7.26 37.84 21.91
C ALA A 110 8.30 38.72 22.62
N GLN A 111 9.57 38.65 22.22
CA GLN A 111 10.63 39.49 22.78
C GLN A 111 10.36 40.98 22.55
N ASP A 112 9.88 41.36 21.37
CA ASP A 112 9.60 42.77 21.04
C ASP A 112 8.40 43.32 21.83
N VAL A 113 7.34 42.52 22.00
CA VAL A 113 6.11 42.93 22.68
C VAL A 113 6.24 42.90 24.20
N LEU A 114 6.97 41.93 24.74
CA LEU A 114 7.15 41.75 26.19
C LEU A 114 8.36 42.52 26.74
N ALA A 115 9.13 43.20 25.88
CA ALA A 115 10.25 44.02 26.33
C ALA A 115 9.76 45.17 27.22
N PRO A 116 10.45 45.46 28.34
CA PRO A 116 10.09 46.58 29.20
C PRO A 116 10.26 47.92 28.47
N PRO A 117 9.35 48.88 28.69
CA PRO A 117 9.44 50.20 28.09
C PRO A 117 10.75 50.89 28.51
N GLY A 118 11.46 51.48 27.55
CA GLY A 118 12.74 52.17 27.78
C GLY A 118 13.99 51.30 27.69
N ARG A 119 13.88 49.99 27.44
CA ARG A 119 15.05 49.17 27.05
C ARG A 119 15.53 49.65 25.69
N ALA A 120 16.73 50.24 25.63
CA ALA A 120 17.40 50.50 24.36
C ALA A 120 17.36 49.21 23.54
N LYS A 121 16.93 49.30 22.27
CA LYS A 121 17.13 48.22 21.31
C LYS A 121 18.63 47.97 21.27
N GLY A 122 19.12 47.04 22.10
CA GLY A 122 20.49 46.55 21.99
C GLY A 122 20.69 46.12 20.55
N VAL A 123 21.91 46.29 20.01
CA VAL A 123 22.27 46.00 18.61
C VAL A 123 21.42 44.85 18.09
N GLU A 124 20.36 45.16 17.34
CA GLU A 124 19.46 44.13 16.85
C GLU A 124 20.31 43.27 15.94
N CYS A 125 20.46 42.00 16.29
CA CYS A 125 21.23 41.08 15.47
C CYS A 125 20.70 41.17 14.03
N GLU A 126 21.58 41.41 13.06
CA GLU A 126 21.21 41.58 11.64
C GLU A 126 20.33 40.42 11.15
N GLU A 127 20.53 39.23 11.71
CA GLU A 127 19.72 38.04 11.46
C GLU A 127 18.26 38.17 11.91
N LYS A 128 17.99 38.82 13.05
CA LYS A 128 16.62 39.10 13.52
C LYS A 128 15.93 40.09 12.58
N THR A 129 16.63 41.12 12.14
CA THR A 129 16.11 42.11 11.18
C THR A 129 15.80 41.46 9.84
N ARG A 130 16.69 40.60 9.33
CA ARG A 130 16.46 39.81 8.10
C ARG A 130 15.21 38.93 8.22
N ARG A 131 15.10 38.15 9.30
CA ARG A 131 13.92 37.29 9.55
C ARG A 131 12.63 38.10 9.66
N ALA A 132 12.66 39.27 10.30
CA ALA A 132 11.50 40.16 10.38
C ALA A 132 11.05 40.66 9.00
N ALA A 133 11.99 41.12 8.17
CA ALA A 133 11.71 41.56 6.80
C ALA A 133 11.16 40.42 5.93
N GLU A 134 11.76 39.22 5.98
CA GLU A 134 11.25 38.04 5.27
C GLU A 134 9.83 37.66 5.70
N ARG A 135 9.54 37.74 7.00
CA ARG A 135 8.21 37.46 7.57
C ARG A 135 7.17 38.47 7.10
N GLU A 136 7.52 39.75 7.06
CA GLU A 136 6.64 40.81 6.54
C GLU A 136 6.42 40.69 5.03
N GLY A 137 7.48 40.35 4.28
CA GLY A 137 7.40 40.04 2.86
C GLY A 137 6.42 38.90 2.57
N ARG A 138 6.52 37.78 3.31
CA ARG A 138 5.59 36.65 3.26
C ARG A 138 4.14 37.06 3.56
N ARG A 139 3.92 37.86 4.61
CA ARG A 139 2.58 38.37 4.96
C ARG A 139 2.00 39.27 3.87
N ARG A 140 2.82 40.15 3.29
CA ARG A 140 2.42 41.03 2.19
C ARG A 140 2.05 40.24 0.95
N ALA A 141 2.86 39.27 0.54
CA ALA A 141 2.58 38.40 -0.60
C ALA A 141 1.22 37.70 -0.44
N ARG A 142 0.95 37.11 0.74
CA ARG A 142 -0.33 36.46 1.03
C ARG A 142 -1.51 37.41 1.11
N ARG A 143 -1.29 38.66 1.52
CA ARG A 143 -2.34 39.69 1.46
C ARG A 143 -2.70 40.01 0.00
N LEU A 144 -1.70 40.18 -0.86
CA LEU A 144 -1.91 40.43 -2.30
C LEU A 144 -2.63 39.27 -3.00
N VAL A 145 -2.26 38.01 -2.70
CA VAL A 145 -2.95 36.84 -3.24
C VAL A 145 -4.43 36.81 -2.83
N ARG A 146 -4.74 37.13 -1.56
CA ARG A 146 -6.13 37.19 -1.09
C ARG A 146 -6.91 38.34 -1.71
N GLU A 147 -6.29 39.51 -1.86
CA GLU A 147 -6.91 40.66 -2.53
C GLU A 147 -7.21 40.34 -4.00
N ALA A 148 -6.31 39.65 -4.70
CA ALA A 148 -6.54 39.17 -6.06
C ALA A 148 -7.67 38.13 -6.13
N ALA A 149 -7.70 37.17 -5.19
CA ALA A 149 -8.77 36.16 -5.12
C ALA A 149 -10.14 36.78 -4.79
N ALA A 150 -10.19 37.75 -3.87
CA ALA A 150 -11.41 38.49 -3.55
C ALA A 150 -11.89 39.33 -4.75
N ALA A 151 -10.97 39.96 -5.48
CA ALA A 151 -11.29 40.68 -6.71
C ALA A 151 -11.85 39.75 -7.79
N ALA A 152 -11.27 38.56 -7.95
CA ALA A 152 -11.76 37.55 -8.90
C ALA A 152 -13.12 36.97 -8.50
N ALA A 153 -13.38 36.79 -7.20
CA ALA A 153 -14.65 36.30 -6.66
C ALA A 153 -15.73 37.39 -6.58
N GLY A 154 -15.38 38.66 -6.77
CA GLY A 154 -16.31 39.80 -6.65
C GLY A 154 -16.81 40.06 -5.22
N ALA A 155 -16.21 39.45 -4.21
CA ALA A 155 -16.60 39.58 -2.80
C ALA A 155 -15.40 39.41 -1.86
N ALA A 156 -15.48 40.05 -0.69
CA ALA A 156 -14.48 39.85 0.35
C ALA A 156 -14.55 38.41 0.87
N LEU A 157 -13.41 37.70 0.82
CA LEU A 157 -13.30 36.36 1.37
C LEU A 157 -13.08 36.44 2.90
N PRO A 158 -13.82 35.67 3.71
CA PRO A 158 -13.61 35.64 5.16
C PRO A 158 -12.20 35.14 5.48
N HIS A 159 -11.45 35.92 6.27
CA HIS A 159 -10.09 35.57 6.71
C HIS A 159 -9.86 36.05 8.14
N ARG A 160 -9.41 35.16 9.03
CA ARG A 160 -8.98 35.52 10.38
C ARG A 160 -7.46 35.61 10.45
N ASP A 161 -6.97 36.60 11.19
CA ASP A 161 -5.55 36.73 11.47
C ASP A 161 -5.05 35.48 12.20
N GLY A 162 -4.12 34.77 11.58
CA GLY A 162 -3.63 33.49 12.11
C GLY A 162 -4.27 32.26 11.48
N ASP A 163 -5.02 32.37 10.38
CA ASP A 163 -5.52 31.22 9.59
C ASP A 163 -4.57 30.78 8.45
N SER A 164 -3.59 31.61 8.09
CA SER A 164 -2.71 31.32 6.95
C SER A 164 -1.64 30.27 7.26
N ASP A 165 -1.68 29.12 6.58
CA ASP A 165 -0.54 28.20 6.49
C ASP A 165 0.63 28.90 5.77
N ASP A 166 1.85 28.70 6.27
CA ASP A 166 3.07 29.35 5.77
C ASP A 166 4.07 28.27 5.41
N ASP A 167 3.74 27.53 4.35
CA ASP A 167 4.45 26.32 3.90
C ASP A 167 5.53 26.63 2.84
N ASP A 168 5.65 27.89 2.43
CA ASP A 168 6.56 28.33 1.37
C ASP A 168 8.02 28.22 1.81
N LEU A 169 8.83 27.53 1.01
CA LEU A 169 10.28 27.45 1.19
C LEU A 169 10.98 28.60 0.47
N PRO A 170 12.07 29.14 1.04
CA PRO A 170 12.97 30.04 0.31
C PRO A 170 13.50 29.38 -0.99
N PRO A 171 13.78 30.14 -2.06
CA PRO A 171 14.18 29.59 -3.36
C PRO A 171 15.38 28.63 -3.30
N THR A 172 16.37 28.94 -2.45
CA THR A 172 17.55 28.09 -2.26
C THR A 172 17.21 26.73 -1.67
N GLN A 173 16.34 26.69 -0.66
CA GLN A 173 15.89 25.44 -0.04
C GLN A 173 14.94 24.66 -0.94
N LEU A 174 14.08 25.36 -1.69
CA LEU A 174 13.21 24.73 -2.68
C LEU A 174 14.04 24.03 -3.76
N HIS A 175 15.10 24.68 -4.26
CA HIS A 175 16.01 24.07 -5.23
C HIS A 175 16.71 22.83 -4.67
N GLN A 176 17.24 22.90 -3.45
CA GLN A 176 17.86 21.75 -2.77
C GLN A 176 16.87 20.60 -2.56
N HIS A 177 15.64 20.92 -2.16
CA HIS A 177 14.56 19.93 -2.01
C HIS A 177 14.28 19.23 -3.34
N ASN A 178 14.04 20.00 -4.41
CA ASN A 178 13.73 19.43 -5.73
C ASN A 178 14.88 18.57 -6.26
N HIS A 179 16.12 19.02 -6.11
CA HIS A 179 17.30 18.25 -6.50
C HIS A 179 17.41 16.91 -5.75
N GLU A 180 17.21 16.90 -4.43
CA GLU A 180 17.21 15.66 -3.64
C GLU A 180 16.04 14.74 -4.04
N ARG A 181 14.85 15.30 -4.27
CA ARG A 181 13.67 14.57 -4.73
C ARG A 181 13.91 13.89 -6.08
N GLU A 182 14.47 14.61 -7.05
CA GLU A 182 14.86 14.08 -8.37
C GLU A 182 15.93 12.99 -8.25
N SER A 183 16.93 13.17 -7.37
CA SER A 183 17.95 12.17 -7.09
C SER A 183 17.35 10.87 -6.51
N ILE A 184 16.39 10.99 -5.56
CA ILE A 184 15.69 9.83 -5.01
C ILE A 184 14.84 9.15 -6.08
N GLN A 185 14.14 9.90 -6.91
CA GLN A 185 13.32 9.36 -8.00
C GLN A 185 14.17 8.62 -9.03
N ALA A 186 15.32 9.17 -9.42
CA ALA A 186 16.28 8.52 -10.30
C ALA A 186 16.83 7.23 -9.68
N GLY A 187 17.19 7.26 -8.38
CA GLY A 187 17.62 6.08 -7.64
C GLY A 187 16.53 4.99 -7.60
N ALA A 188 15.28 5.37 -7.32
CA ALA A 188 14.15 4.46 -7.29
C ALA A 188 13.93 3.77 -8.65
N ALA A 189 14.10 4.48 -9.77
CA ALA A 189 13.99 3.90 -11.10
C ALA A 189 15.04 2.81 -11.38
N GLN A 190 16.20 2.86 -10.72
CA GLN A 190 17.29 1.90 -10.93
C GLN A 190 17.18 0.61 -10.09
N VAL A 191 16.43 0.61 -8.99
CA VAL A 191 16.37 -0.51 -8.03
C VAL A 191 16.09 -1.86 -8.70
N PHE A 192 15.16 -1.91 -9.65
CA PHE A 192 14.79 -3.13 -10.38
C PHE A 192 15.12 -3.08 -11.87
N ALA A 193 15.95 -2.12 -12.31
CA ALA A 193 16.22 -1.90 -13.74
C ALA A 193 16.95 -3.08 -14.40
N ASP A 194 17.72 -3.83 -13.62
CA ASP A 194 18.47 -5.03 -14.00
C ASP A 194 17.67 -6.33 -13.86
N ALA A 195 16.55 -6.32 -13.12
CA ALA A 195 15.71 -7.50 -12.96
C ALA A 195 14.89 -7.80 -14.23
N LEU A 196 14.69 -9.08 -14.54
CA LEU A 196 13.82 -9.51 -15.63
C LEU A 196 12.34 -9.13 -15.36
N PRO A 197 11.49 -8.91 -16.39
CA PRO A 197 10.12 -8.40 -16.22
C PRO A 197 9.26 -9.17 -15.22
N ALA A 198 9.49 -10.48 -15.12
CA ALA A 198 8.72 -11.38 -14.26
C ALA A 198 9.18 -11.40 -12.78
N TRP A 199 10.18 -10.58 -12.43
CA TRP A 199 10.64 -10.27 -11.07
C TRP A 199 10.74 -8.75 -10.83
N ARG A 200 10.79 -7.93 -11.89
CA ARG A 200 10.93 -6.47 -11.81
C ARG A 200 9.72 -5.76 -11.20
N SER A 201 8.51 -6.27 -11.43
CA SER A 201 7.28 -5.53 -11.15
C SER A 201 6.27 -6.35 -10.38
N VAL A 202 5.46 -5.66 -9.57
CA VAL A 202 4.28 -6.22 -8.90
C VAL A 202 3.38 -6.98 -9.88
N ARG A 203 3.18 -6.44 -11.09
CA ARG A 203 2.38 -7.09 -12.14
C ARG A 203 3.00 -8.39 -12.62
N GLY A 204 4.33 -8.42 -12.83
CA GLY A 204 5.04 -9.62 -13.25
C GLY A 204 4.94 -10.74 -12.21
N VAL A 205 5.13 -10.40 -10.94
CA VAL A 205 5.03 -11.33 -9.81
C VAL A 205 3.60 -11.84 -9.63
N CYS A 206 2.63 -10.92 -9.57
CA CYS A 206 1.20 -11.28 -9.48
C CYS A 206 0.76 -12.16 -10.64
N ALA A 207 1.18 -11.87 -11.88
CA ALA A 207 0.83 -12.70 -13.04
C ALA A 207 1.39 -14.12 -12.93
N ARG A 208 2.61 -14.29 -12.41
CA ARG A 208 3.22 -15.62 -12.22
C ARG A 208 2.51 -16.41 -11.12
N LEU A 209 2.20 -15.78 -9.99
CA LEU A 209 1.51 -16.41 -8.86
C LEU A 209 0.04 -16.70 -9.17
N ALA A 210 -0.65 -15.81 -9.88
CA ALA A 210 -2.03 -16.04 -10.34
C ALA A 210 -2.12 -17.23 -11.32
N ARG A 211 -1.15 -17.37 -12.25
CA ARG A 211 -1.08 -18.54 -13.13
C ARG A 211 -0.88 -19.84 -12.35
N TRP A 212 -0.07 -19.81 -11.29
CA TRP A 212 0.10 -20.96 -10.42
C TRP A 212 -1.21 -21.28 -9.68
N ARG A 213 -1.83 -20.29 -9.05
CA ARG A 213 -3.12 -20.44 -8.38
C ARG A 213 -4.17 -21.10 -9.28
N ALA A 214 -4.24 -20.68 -10.56
CA ALA A 214 -5.16 -21.26 -11.54
C ALA A 214 -4.81 -22.71 -11.93
N ARG A 215 -3.52 -23.02 -12.15
CA ARG A 215 -3.08 -24.34 -12.66
C ARG A 215 -2.91 -25.41 -11.58
N ALA A 216 -2.65 -25.03 -10.33
CA ALA A 216 -2.40 -25.97 -9.24
C ALA A 216 -2.85 -25.41 -7.88
N ARG A 217 -4.17 -25.28 -7.71
CA ARG A 217 -4.80 -24.70 -6.50
C ARG A 217 -4.43 -25.41 -5.20
N LEU A 218 -4.39 -26.74 -5.19
CA LEU A 218 -4.00 -27.52 -4.00
C LEU A 218 -2.55 -27.21 -3.60
N LEU A 219 -1.61 -27.24 -4.55
CA LEU A 219 -0.21 -26.91 -4.29
C LEU A 219 -0.03 -25.47 -3.79
N TYR A 220 -0.81 -24.52 -4.31
CA TYR A 220 -0.80 -23.13 -3.85
C TYR A 220 -1.25 -23.01 -2.38
N SER A 221 -2.29 -23.76 -2.01
CA SER A 221 -2.80 -23.81 -0.63
C SER A 221 -1.80 -24.50 0.31
N ASP A 222 -1.32 -25.68 -0.06
CA ASP A 222 -0.40 -26.49 0.77
C ASP A 222 0.96 -25.81 0.96
N ALA A 223 1.38 -24.96 0.02
CA ALA A 223 2.58 -24.16 0.12
C ALA A 223 2.37 -22.82 0.85
N TYR A 224 1.18 -22.56 1.40
CA TYR A 224 0.84 -21.34 2.14
C TYR A 224 1.15 -20.06 1.37
N VAL A 225 0.94 -20.07 0.04
CA VAL A 225 1.33 -18.94 -0.81
C VAL A 225 0.53 -17.69 -0.45
N ALA A 226 -0.76 -17.84 -0.15
CA ALA A 226 -1.63 -16.74 0.27
C ALA A 226 -1.07 -16.01 1.51
N ASP A 227 -0.52 -16.74 2.48
CA ASP A 227 0.06 -16.18 3.70
C ASP A 227 1.40 -15.46 3.45
N CYS A 228 2.16 -15.94 2.45
CA CYS A 228 3.45 -15.38 2.07
C CYS A 228 3.32 -14.23 1.06
N LEU A 229 2.24 -14.17 0.30
CA LEU A 229 2.03 -13.23 -0.80
C LEU A 229 2.16 -11.76 -0.36
N PRO A 230 1.58 -11.30 0.77
CA PRO A 230 1.81 -9.94 1.25
C PRO A 230 3.29 -9.63 1.50
N LYS A 231 4.08 -10.61 1.95
CA LYS A 231 5.52 -10.42 2.20
C LYS A 231 6.31 -10.30 0.90
N LEU A 232 5.97 -11.12 -0.09
CA LEU A 232 6.59 -11.06 -1.42
C LEU A 232 6.25 -9.77 -2.18
N LEU A 233 5.05 -9.22 -1.96
CA LEU A 233 4.60 -8.00 -2.63
C LEU A 233 4.99 -6.71 -1.89
N ALA A 234 5.25 -6.78 -0.57
CA ALA A 234 5.58 -5.61 0.23
C ALA A 234 6.73 -4.75 -0.31
N PRO A 235 7.86 -5.30 -0.83
CA PRO A 235 8.93 -4.50 -1.41
C PRO A 235 8.49 -3.65 -2.61
N TYR A 236 7.60 -4.17 -3.46
CA TYR A 236 7.08 -3.41 -4.61
C TYR A 236 6.09 -2.32 -4.20
N VAL A 237 5.29 -2.57 -3.17
CA VAL A 237 4.41 -1.54 -2.58
C VAL A 237 5.26 -0.44 -1.96
N ARG A 238 6.25 -0.80 -1.14
CA ARG A 238 7.23 0.13 -0.56
C ARG A 238 7.94 0.96 -1.61
N HIS A 239 8.37 0.34 -2.71
CA HIS A 239 9.01 1.01 -3.84
C HIS A 239 8.13 2.11 -4.46
N GLN A 240 6.83 1.86 -4.65
CA GLN A 240 5.91 2.89 -5.14
C GLN A 240 5.59 3.97 -4.10
N LEU A 241 5.78 3.67 -2.81
CA LEU A 241 5.52 4.59 -1.69
C LEU A 241 6.75 5.38 -1.22
N ILE A 242 7.92 5.27 -1.87
CA ILE A 242 9.17 5.92 -1.43
C ILE A 242 8.95 7.41 -1.17
N LEU A 243 8.45 8.13 -2.19
CA LEU A 243 8.18 9.57 -2.16
C LEU A 243 6.74 9.91 -1.75
N TRP A 244 5.88 8.91 -1.51
CA TRP A 244 4.48 9.15 -1.17
C TRP A 244 4.36 9.82 0.19
N ASN A 245 3.70 10.99 0.20
CA ASN A 245 3.41 11.74 1.42
C ASN A 245 2.02 12.38 1.34
N PRO A 246 0.98 11.72 1.88
CA PRO A 246 -0.38 12.26 1.85
C PRO A 246 -0.58 13.50 2.73
N LEU A 247 0.40 13.85 3.56
CA LEU A 247 0.34 15.01 4.44
C LEU A 247 0.89 16.27 3.74
N ALA A 248 1.68 16.12 2.68
CA ALA A 248 2.17 17.23 1.87
C ALA A 248 1.17 17.62 0.77
N ASP A 249 1.35 18.79 0.17
CA ASP A 249 0.57 19.21 -0.99
C ASP A 249 1.08 18.55 -2.28
N GLU A 250 2.39 18.38 -2.35
CA GLU A 250 3.09 17.59 -3.36
C GLU A 250 3.11 16.13 -2.89
N ASP A 251 2.99 15.16 -3.80
CA ASP A 251 3.11 13.72 -3.51
C ASP A 251 1.98 13.11 -2.64
N ASN A 252 0.80 13.74 -2.61
CA ASN A 252 -0.40 13.25 -1.90
C ASN A 252 -1.37 12.43 -2.76
N GLU A 253 -0.88 11.84 -3.85
CA GLU A 253 -1.71 11.01 -4.71
C GLU A 253 -2.35 9.87 -3.90
N ASP A 254 -3.61 9.58 -4.22
CA ASP A 254 -4.32 8.48 -3.59
C ASP A 254 -3.66 7.15 -3.95
N TYR A 255 -3.25 6.37 -2.94
CA TYR A 255 -2.53 5.11 -3.17
C TYR A 255 -3.36 4.11 -3.99
N GLU A 256 -4.69 4.25 -4.01
CA GLU A 256 -5.57 3.40 -4.82
C GLU A 256 -5.38 3.61 -6.33
N LYS A 257 -4.83 4.76 -6.73
CA LYS A 257 -4.47 5.06 -8.12
C LYS A 257 -3.13 4.45 -8.54
N MET A 258 -2.33 3.98 -7.58
CA MET A 258 -1.03 3.39 -7.86
C MET A 258 -1.17 2.00 -8.51
N ASP A 259 -0.17 1.63 -9.29
CA ASP A 259 -0.18 0.38 -10.05
C ASP A 259 -0.22 -0.85 -9.16
N TRP A 260 0.42 -0.80 -7.99
CA TRP A 260 0.37 -1.92 -7.04
C TRP A 260 -1.06 -2.19 -6.58
N TYR A 261 -1.85 -1.15 -6.25
CA TYR A 261 -3.20 -1.33 -5.72
C TYR A 261 -4.12 -1.88 -6.80
N LYS A 262 -4.11 -1.28 -7.99
CA LYS A 262 -4.87 -1.75 -9.16
C LYS A 262 -4.51 -3.19 -9.51
N CYS A 263 -3.23 -3.55 -9.49
CA CYS A 263 -2.78 -4.90 -9.80
C CYS A 263 -3.25 -5.92 -8.76
N VAL A 264 -3.16 -5.60 -7.47
CA VAL A 264 -3.49 -6.52 -6.38
C VAL A 264 -5.00 -6.66 -6.21
N MET A 265 -5.78 -5.58 -6.42
CA MET A 265 -7.24 -5.63 -6.41
C MET A 265 -7.81 -6.60 -7.47
N MET A 266 -7.10 -6.77 -8.58
CA MET A 266 -7.47 -7.68 -9.65
C MET A 266 -6.80 -9.06 -9.53
N TYR A 267 -6.08 -9.33 -8.43
CA TYR A 267 -5.42 -10.61 -8.22
C TYR A 267 -6.45 -11.72 -8.01
N GLY A 268 -6.29 -12.85 -8.72
CA GLY A 268 -7.19 -14.00 -8.61
C GLY A 268 -8.52 -13.84 -9.35
N VAL A 269 -8.85 -12.65 -9.85
CA VAL A 269 -9.95 -12.46 -10.80
C VAL A 269 -9.49 -13.04 -12.14
N GLY A 270 -10.15 -14.09 -12.61
CA GLY A 270 -9.74 -14.85 -13.79
C GLY A 270 -9.44 -13.94 -14.98
N GLN A 271 -8.15 -13.79 -15.32
CA GLN A 271 -7.76 -13.20 -16.59
C GLN A 271 -8.10 -14.23 -17.67
N GLN A 272 -9.21 -14.02 -18.38
CA GLN A 272 -9.39 -14.69 -19.66
C GLN A 272 -8.19 -14.35 -20.57
N PRO A 273 -7.61 -15.33 -21.28
CA PRO A 273 -6.63 -15.05 -22.32
C PRO A 273 -7.36 -14.42 -23.51
N GLY A 274 -7.64 -13.12 -23.45
CA GLY A 274 -8.36 -12.42 -24.53
C GLY A 274 -8.20 -10.89 -24.55
N GLY A 275 -7.43 -10.32 -23.63
CA GLY A 275 -7.23 -8.86 -23.52
C GLY A 275 -5.85 -8.41 -23.99
N GLY A 276 -5.60 -8.46 -25.31
CA GLY A 276 -4.55 -7.64 -25.95
C GLY A 276 -3.28 -8.39 -26.40
N SER A 277 -3.25 -8.68 -27.71
CA SER A 277 -2.11 -8.68 -28.64
C SER A 277 -2.06 -9.92 -29.52
N SER A 278 -2.31 -9.66 -30.80
CA SER A 278 -2.14 -10.49 -32.00
C SER A 278 -1.08 -11.60 -31.91
N GLY A 279 -1.50 -12.80 -32.32
CA GLY A 279 -0.66 -13.97 -32.58
C GLY A 279 -1.54 -15.16 -32.95
N SER A 280 -1.87 -15.28 -34.24
CA SER A 280 -2.58 -16.43 -34.81
C SER A 280 -1.91 -17.74 -34.44
N GLU A 281 -2.70 -18.74 -34.05
CA GLU A 281 -2.47 -20.14 -34.43
C GLU A 281 -3.74 -20.97 -34.16
N SER A 282 -4.26 -21.55 -35.24
CA SER A 282 -5.44 -22.42 -35.27
C SER A 282 -5.19 -23.76 -34.57
N GLY A 283 -6.19 -24.25 -33.84
CA GLY A 283 -6.28 -25.63 -33.36
C GLY A 283 -7.72 -25.93 -32.95
N SER A 284 -8.29 -26.97 -33.55
CA SER A 284 -9.70 -27.37 -33.57
C SER A 284 -10.26 -27.95 -32.27
N GLU A 285 -11.53 -27.62 -32.02
CA GLU A 285 -12.64 -28.44 -31.49
C GLU A 285 -12.43 -29.26 -30.20
N ASP A 286 -12.91 -28.68 -29.09
CA ASP A 286 -13.83 -29.33 -28.14
C ASP A 286 -14.49 -28.20 -27.31
N GLU A 287 -15.65 -27.69 -27.76
CA GLU A 287 -16.42 -26.69 -27.03
C GLU A 287 -17.11 -27.35 -25.82
N VAL A 288 -16.37 -27.50 -24.73
CA VAL A 288 -16.97 -27.51 -23.39
C VAL A 288 -17.36 -26.07 -23.12
N GLU A 289 -18.65 -25.81 -22.97
CA GLU A 289 -19.20 -24.51 -22.56
C GLU A 289 -18.63 -24.14 -21.18
N ASP A 290 -17.42 -23.57 -21.14
CA ASP A 290 -16.71 -23.12 -19.95
C ASP A 290 -17.41 -21.85 -19.46
N THR A 291 -18.57 -22.06 -18.82
CA THR A 291 -19.32 -20.99 -18.18
C THR A 291 -18.37 -20.41 -17.13
N PRO A 292 -17.98 -19.12 -17.21
CA PRO A 292 -17.04 -18.56 -16.26
C PRO A 292 -17.60 -18.79 -14.86
N PRO A 293 -16.77 -19.24 -13.89
CA PRO A 293 -17.24 -19.53 -12.55
C PRO A 293 -17.97 -18.29 -12.04
N LYS A 294 -19.29 -18.41 -11.80
CA LYS A 294 -20.09 -17.31 -11.28
C LYS A 294 -19.48 -16.93 -9.94
N VAL A 295 -18.96 -15.71 -9.85
CA VAL A 295 -18.45 -15.16 -8.59
C VAL A 295 -19.64 -15.04 -7.65
N THR A 296 -19.75 -15.98 -6.70
CA THR A 296 -20.73 -15.95 -5.62
C THR A 296 -20.11 -15.35 -4.37
N GLU A 297 -20.93 -14.81 -3.47
CA GLU A 297 -20.45 -14.29 -2.18
C GLU A 297 -19.66 -15.35 -1.40
N ASP A 298 -20.14 -16.60 -1.38
CA ASP A 298 -19.45 -17.72 -0.73
C ASP A 298 -18.09 -18.02 -1.36
N SER A 299 -17.97 -17.94 -2.69
CA SER A 299 -16.70 -18.16 -3.39
C SER A 299 -15.66 -17.08 -3.06
N VAL A 300 -16.10 -15.83 -2.84
CA VAL A 300 -15.24 -14.72 -2.42
C VAL A 300 -14.83 -14.87 -0.97
N ARG A 301 -15.78 -15.23 -0.08
CA ARG A 301 -15.50 -15.48 1.35
C ARG A 301 -14.52 -16.63 1.56
N ALA A 302 -14.56 -17.65 0.70
CA ALA A 302 -13.64 -18.79 0.73
C ALA A 302 -12.32 -18.54 -0.01
N ASP A 303 -12.10 -17.35 -0.60
CA ASP A 303 -10.85 -17.03 -1.29
C ASP A 303 -9.70 -16.86 -0.26
N PRO A 304 -8.65 -17.70 -0.30
CA PRO A 304 -7.51 -17.56 0.61
C PRO A 304 -6.78 -16.21 0.45
N ASP A 305 -6.86 -15.57 -0.72
CA ASP A 305 -6.19 -14.31 -0.99
C ASP A 305 -7.06 -13.07 -0.71
N LEU A 306 -8.29 -13.24 -0.19
CA LEU A 306 -9.22 -12.13 0.09
C LEU A 306 -8.59 -11.03 0.96
N MET A 307 -7.73 -11.44 1.90
CA MET A 307 -7.07 -10.55 2.85
C MET A 307 -5.79 -9.90 2.32
N LEU A 308 -5.45 -10.07 1.04
CA LEU A 308 -4.22 -9.56 0.46
C LEU A 308 -4.11 -8.02 0.53
N VAL A 309 -5.11 -7.31 0.01
CA VAL A 309 -5.13 -5.82 0.05
C VAL A 309 -5.21 -5.30 1.48
N PRO A 310 -6.14 -5.76 2.34
CA PRO A 310 -6.17 -5.34 3.75
C PRO A 310 -4.84 -5.58 4.48
N THR A 311 -4.16 -6.70 4.20
CA THR A 311 -2.88 -7.03 4.82
C THR A 311 -1.78 -6.09 4.35
N LEU A 312 -1.69 -5.79 3.04
CA LEU A 312 -0.70 -4.84 2.51
C LEU A 312 -0.92 -3.43 3.05
N VAL A 313 -2.17 -2.96 3.11
CA VAL A 313 -2.47 -1.65 3.71
C VAL A 313 -2.09 -1.64 5.20
N SER A 314 -2.45 -2.68 5.95
CA SER A 314 -2.15 -2.79 7.38
C SER A 314 -0.65 -2.92 7.70
N ARG A 315 0.12 -3.60 6.84
CA ARG A 315 1.54 -3.94 7.08
C ARG A 315 2.53 -3.02 6.38
N VAL A 316 2.11 -2.25 5.38
CA VAL A 316 3.01 -1.38 4.59
C VAL A 316 2.54 0.08 4.61
N VAL A 317 1.30 0.34 4.16
CA VAL A 317 0.79 1.71 4.03
C VAL A 317 0.63 2.40 5.38
N LEU A 318 0.00 1.74 6.36
CA LEU A 318 -0.24 2.32 7.69
C LEU A 318 1.06 2.51 8.51
N PRO A 319 2.05 1.60 8.48
CA PRO A 319 3.36 1.85 9.08
C PRO A 319 4.08 3.05 8.45
N LYS A 320 4.12 3.16 7.11
CA LYS A 320 4.68 4.35 6.43
C LYS A 320 3.97 5.64 6.85
N LEU A 321 2.64 5.61 6.93
CA LEU A 321 1.86 6.75 7.40
C LEU A 321 2.17 7.10 8.86
N THR A 322 2.43 6.11 9.71
CA THR A 322 2.84 6.32 11.10
C THR A 322 4.20 7.02 11.18
N GLU A 323 5.18 6.59 10.40
CA GLU A 323 6.50 7.25 10.33
C GLU A 323 6.41 8.70 9.85
N LEU A 324 5.56 8.98 8.85
CA LEU A 324 5.31 10.34 8.38
C LEU A 324 4.66 11.22 9.45
N VAL A 325 3.71 10.68 10.21
CA VAL A 325 3.08 11.38 11.35
C VAL A 325 4.08 11.69 12.46
N GLU A 326 4.99 10.75 12.75
CA GLU A 326 6.00 10.92 13.80
C GLU A 326 7.06 11.96 13.43
N GLN A 327 7.49 11.98 12.16
CA GLN A 327 8.70 12.71 11.76
C GLN A 327 8.46 13.88 10.81
N ALA A 328 7.39 13.86 10.01
CA ALA A 328 7.21 14.74 8.87
C ALA A 328 5.78 15.33 8.77
N TRP A 329 5.13 15.53 9.93
CA TRP A 329 3.81 16.15 10.01
C TRP A 329 3.81 17.38 10.92
N ASP A 330 3.18 18.45 10.42
CA ASP A 330 2.84 19.65 11.19
C ASP A 330 1.33 19.66 11.49
N PRO A 331 0.90 19.45 12.75
CA PRO A 331 -0.52 19.46 13.12
C PRO A 331 -1.22 20.80 12.95
N LEU A 332 -0.49 21.90 12.71
CA LEU A 332 -1.08 23.18 12.36
C LEU A 332 -1.53 23.27 10.90
N CYS A 333 -1.14 22.33 10.04
CA CYS A 333 -1.61 22.24 8.66
C CYS A 333 -2.99 21.56 8.60
N VAL A 334 -4.05 22.37 8.47
CA VAL A 334 -5.44 21.87 8.45
C VAL A 334 -5.67 20.93 7.25
N ARG A 335 -5.11 21.27 6.09
CA ARG A 335 -5.24 20.47 4.85
C ARG A 335 -4.67 19.05 5.03
N ALA A 336 -3.51 18.93 5.67
CA ALA A 336 -2.93 17.64 6.01
C ALA A 336 -3.83 16.82 6.94
N CYS A 337 -4.45 17.47 7.93
CA CYS A 337 -5.38 16.83 8.86
C CYS A 337 -6.64 16.28 8.16
N VAL A 338 -7.19 17.03 7.21
CA VAL A 338 -8.34 16.60 6.38
C VAL A 338 -7.96 15.39 5.52
N ARG A 339 -6.82 15.44 4.82
CA ARG A 339 -6.30 14.29 4.03
C ARG A 339 -6.08 13.06 4.90
N LEU A 340 -5.51 13.25 6.08
CA LEU A 340 -5.27 12.18 7.05
C LEU A 340 -6.58 11.57 7.56
N ARG A 341 -7.60 12.37 7.84
CA ARG A 341 -8.93 11.87 8.22
C ARG A 341 -9.51 10.95 7.16
N GLN A 342 -9.43 11.34 5.88
CA GLN A 342 -9.95 10.52 4.78
C GLN A 342 -9.24 9.16 4.70
N LEU A 343 -7.92 9.13 4.89
CA LEU A 343 -7.15 7.88 4.96
C LEU A 343 -7.53 7.03 6.18
N LEU A 344 -7.73 7.64 7.34
CA LEU A 344 -8.13 6.95 8.57
C LEU A 344 -9.52 6.32 8.45
N LEU A 345 -10.49 7.03 7.86
CA LEU A 345 -11.85 6.50 7.65
C LEU A 345 -11.83 5.27 6.74
N ARG A 346 -11.05 5.33 5.64
CA ARG A 346 -10.87 4.17 4.75
C ARG A 346 -10.17 3.01 5.46
N ALA A 347 -9.10 3.29 6.19
CA ALA A 347 -8.37 2.27 6.92
C ALA A 347 -9.18 1.64 8.06
N ALA A 348 -10.08 2.39 8.71
CA ALA A 348 -10.97 1.88 9.74
C ALA A 348 -12.00 0.88 9.21
N ALA A 349 -12.37 0.97 7.94
CA ALA A 349 -13.23 0.00 7.27
C ALA A 349 -12.51 -1.30 6.87
N LEU A 350 -11.16 -1.32 6.90
CA LEU A 350 -10.38 -2.49 6.50
C LEU A 350 -10.28 -3.53 7.63
N PRO A 351 -10.49 -4.83 7.32
CA PRO A 351 -10.23 -5.88 8.28
C PRO A 351 -8.73 -5.96 8.62
N ALA A 352 -8.40 -6.42 9.82
CA ALA A 352 -7.02 -6.56 10.31
C ALA A 352 -6.16 -5.27 10.38
N ALA A 353 -6.75 -4.08 10.22
CA ALA A 353 -6.04 -2.79 10.37
C ALA A 353 -5.90 -2.31 11.84
N ARG A 354 -6.67 -2.89 12.78
CA ARG A 354 -6.82 -2.39 14.16
C ARG A 354 -5.50 -2.20 14.93
N ALA A 355 -4.52 -3.09 14.74
CA ALA A 355 -3.23 -2.97 15.43
C ALA A 355 -2.39 -1.81 14.89
N ALA A 356 -2.32 -1.67 13.56
CA ALA A 356 -1.62 -0.57 12.90
C ALA A 356 -2.29 0.78 13.19
N LEU A 357 -3.63 0.83 13.14
CA LEU A 357 -4.41 2.02 13.51
C LEU A 357 -4.18 2.46 14.95
N ARG A 358 -4.02 1.53 15.90
CA ARG A 358 -3.69 1.87 17.29
C ARG A 358 -2.32 2.54 17.43
N ARG A 359 -1.32 2.07 16.66
CA ARG A 359 0.02 2.69 16.63
C ARG A 359 -0.05 4.09 16.01
N LEU A 360 -0.72 4.21 14.87
CA LEU A 360 -0.94 5.50 14.22
C LEU A 360 -1.67 6.50 15.12
N ALA A 361 -2.72 6.06 15.82
CA ALA A 361 -3.45 6.89 16.79
C ALA A 361 -2.57 7.35 17.96
N ALA A 362 -1.67 6.48 18.45
CA ALA A 362 -0.71 6.85 19.50
C ALA A 362 0.27 7.92 19.00
N ALA A 363 0.82 7.75 17.79
CA ALA A 363 1.70 8.73 17.15
C ALA A 363 1.00 10.07 16.92
N LEU A 364 -0.23 10.05 16.40
CA LEU A 364 -1.08 11.23 16.21
C LEU A 364 -1.27 12.01 17.51
N ARG A 365 -1.68 11.32 18.57
CA ARG A 365 -1.89 11.93 19.90
C ARG A 365 -0.61 12.52 20.46
N ALA A 366 0.51 11.79 20.35
CA ALA A 366 1.80 12.27 20.82
C ALA A 366 2.24 13.55 20.07
N ARG A 367 2.07 13.58 18.74
CA ARG A 367 2.43 14.73 17.92
C ARG A 367 1.54 15.94 18.20
N LEU A 368 0.23 15.75 18.31
CA LEU A 368 -0.71 16.82 18.69
C LEU A 368 -0.39 17.40 20.06
N ALA A 369 -0.11 16.56 21.06
CA ALA A 369 0.27 17.02 22.39
C ALA A 369 1.59 17.80 22.39
N ALA A 370 2.58 17.33 21.62
CA ALA A 370 3.86 18.03 21.45
C ALA A 370 3.68 19.41 20.80
N THR A 371 2.86 19.51 19.75
CA THR A 371 2.54 20.79 19.09
C THR A 371 1.76 21.72 19.99
N LEU A 372 0.78 21.20 20.76
CA LEU A 372 0.07 22.01 21.75
C LEU A 372 1.04 22.62 22.78
N ALA A 373 1.99 21.83 23.29
CA ALA A 373 2.94 22.29 24.29
C ALA A 373 4.00 23.26 23.74
N ALA A 374 4.44 23.06 22.50
CA ALA A 374 5.57 23.80 21.92
C ALA A 374 5.18 24.97 21.02
N ASP A 375 4.01 24.93 20.38
CA ASP A 375 3.62 25.86 19.31
C ASP A 375 2.40 26.73 19.65
N VAL A 376 1.64 26.40 20.70
CA VAL A 376 0.54 27.25 21.19
C VAL A 376 1.02 28.09 22.38
N PHE A 377 1.16 29.39 22.14
CA PHE A 377 1.61 30.36 23.15
C PHE A 377 0.53 31.42 23.35
N LEU A 378 0.10 31.65 24.58
CA LEU A 378 -0.88 32.69 24.93
C LEU A 378 -0.31 33.55 26.08
N PRO A 379 0.37 34.67 25.76
CA PRO A 379 0.99 35.51 26.79
C PRO A 379 -0.07 36.28 27.59
N ALA A 380 0.14 36.39 28.89
CA ALA A 380 -0.56 37.38 29.71
C ALA A 380 0.03 38.77 29.42
N LEU A 381 -0.78 39.67 28.88
CA LEU A 381 -0.39 41.05 28.57
C LEU A 381 -1.10 42.02 29.52
N THR A 382 -0.42 43.09 29.91
CA THR A 382 -1.06 44.19 30.66
C THR A 382 -1.99 44.98 29.74
N PRO A 383 -3.01 45.67 30.28
CA PRO A 383 -3.93 46.47 29.46
C PRO A 383 -3.20 47.49 28.56
N GLN A 384 -2.15 48.11 29.06
CA GLN A 384 -1.34 49.09 28.32
C GLN A 384 -0.63 48.48 27.09
N VAL A 385 -0.10 47.26 27.21
CA VAL A 385 0.56 46.57 26.08
C VAL A 385 -0.48 46.05 25.07
N MET A 386 -1.66 45.67 25.56
CA MET A 386 -2.78 45.18 24.77
C MET A 386 -3.40 46.27 23.88
N GLU A 387 -3.49 47.51 24.36
CA GLU A 387 -3.96 48.68 23.59
C GLU A 387 -2.98 49.09 22.47
N GLY A 388 -1.71 48.70 22.58
CA GLY A 388 -0.66 48.95 21.59
C GLY A 388 -0.38 47.78 20.63
N PRO A 389 0.87 47.59 20.18
CA PRO A 389 1.24 46.52 19.24
C PRO A 389 1.04 45.10 19.82
N GLY A 390 0.91 44.97 21.14
CA GLY A 390 0.67 43.69 21.81
C GLY A 390 -0.70 43.08 21.52
N GLY A 391 -1.74 43.89 21.28
CA GLY A 391 -3.06 43.38 20.92
C GLY A 391 -3.07 42.60 19.60
N ALA A 392 -2.38 43.10 18.58
CA ALA A 392 -2.25 42.40 17.30
C ALA A 392 -1.41 41.11 17.43
N PHE A 393 -0.35 41.13 18.26
CA PHE A 393 0.43 39.94 18.55
C PHE A 393 -0.38 38.86 19.28
N TRP A 394 -1.16 39.26 20.29
CA TRP A 394 -2.02 38.36 21.05
C TRP A 394 -3.10 37.71 20.19
N ARG A 395 -3.75 38.48 19.29
CA ARG A 395 -4.72 37.91 18.34
C ARG A 395 -4.10 36.85 17.43
N ARG A 396 -2.86 37.05 16.97
CA ARG A 396 -2.15 36.04 16.17
C ARG A 396 -1.83 34.78 16.99
N CYS A 397 -1.42 34.95 18.23
CA CYS A 397 -1.18 33.87 19.18
C CYS A 397 -2.46 33.03 19.41
N LEU A 398 -3.59 33.71 19.64
CA LEU A 398 -4.91 33.07 19.72
C LEU A 398 -5.26 32.35 18.42
N GLY A 399 -5.04 32.98 17.27
CA GLY A 399 -5.26 32.38 15.96
C GLY A 399 -4.52 31.07 15.75
N SER A 400 -3.27 30.95 16.22
CA SER A 400 -2.53 29.68 16.19
C SER A 400 -3.19 28.59 17.04
N GLY A 401 -3.67 28.93 18.24
CA GLY A 401 -4.41 27.99 19.09
C GLY A 401 -5.74 27.54 18.46
N VAL A 402 -6.50 28.49 17.90
CA VAL A 402 -7.75 28.21 17.18
C VAL A 402 -7.48 27.35 15.94
N ARG A 403 -6.36 27.57 15.23
CA ARG A 403 -5.97 26.74 14.10
C ARG A 403 -5.68 25.31 14.50
N LEU A 404 -4.93 25.09 15.59
CA LEU A 404 -4.66 23.74 16.09
C LEU A 404 -5.96 23.03 16.49
N LEU A 405 -6.90 23.76 17.11
CA LEU A 405 -8.23 23.25 17.43
C LEU A 405 -8.98 22.85 16.15
N ARG A 406 -9.05 23.74 15.16
CA ARG A 406 -9.64 23.47 13.84
C ARG A 406 -9.02 22.23 13.20
N ALA A 407 -7.70 22.15 13.14
CA ALA A 407 -6.97 21.03 12.55
C ALA A 407 -7.29 19.70 13.28
N SER A 408 -7.34 19.74 14.61
CA SER A 408 -7.70 18.58 15.44
C SER A 408 -9.14 18.13 15.17
N LEU A 409 -10.09 19.06 15.11
CA LEU A 409 -11.49 18.78 14.80
C LEU A 409 -11.66 18.26 13.36
N ALA A 410 -10.91 18.81 12.41
CA ALA A 410 -10.89 18.32 11.03
C ALA A 410 -10.32 16.90 10.92
N LEU A 411 -9.44 16.49 11.84
CA LEU A 411 -8.89 15.14 11.92
C LEU A 411 -9.86 14.15 12.59
N THR A 412 -10.42 14.50 13.74
CA THR A 412 -11.21 13.58 14.58
C THR A 412 -12.72 13.68 14.38
N GLY A 413 -13.19 14.71 13.70
CA GLY A 413 -14.58 15.18 13.81
C GLY A 413 -14.83 15.93 15.13
N PRO A 414 -15.91 16.72 15.20
CA PRO A 414 -16.33 17.33 16.46
C PRO A 414 -16.85 16.24 17.42
N PRO A 415 -16.56 16.34 18.73
CA PRO A 415 -17.16 15.45 19.72
C PRO A 415 -18.68 15.62 19.72
N GLU A 416 -19.43 14.60 20.12
CA GLU A 416 -20.90 14.60 20.08
C GLU A 416 -21.53 15.84 20.72
N LEU A 417 -20.96 16.30 21.84
CA LEU A 417 -21.39 17.50 22.57
C LEU A 417 -21.30 18.80 21.76
N LEU A 418 -20.42 18.85 20.75
CA LEU A 418 -20.14 20.02 19.93
C LEU A 418 -20.59 19.85 18.47
N ASN A 419 -21.17 18.69 18.13
CA ASN A 419 -21.51 18.34 16.75
C ASN A 419 -22.69 19.17 16.19
N ALA A 420 -23.50 19.76 17.06
CA ALA A 420 -24.61 20.65 16.69
C ALA A 420 -24.30 22.14 16.89
N ASP A 421 -23.08 22.49 17.35
CA ASP A 421 -22.71 23.88 17.56
C ASP A 421 -22.30 24.53 16.22
N PRO A 422 -23.05 25.54 15.73
CA PRO A 422 -22.76 26.18 14.46
C PRO A 422 -21.40 26.88 14.45
N LEU A 423 -20.89 27.34 15.59
CA LEU A 423 -19.56 27.92 15.68
C LEU A 423 -18.47 26.86 15.50
N VAL A 424 -18.66 25.67 16.06
CA VAL A 424 -17.71 24.56 15.90
C VAL A 424 -17.73 24.04 14.47
N LEU A 425 -18.90 23.93 13.86
CA LEU A 425 -19.03 23.57 12.45
C LEU A 425 -18.38 24.62 11.54
N SER A 426 -18.55 25.92 11.84
CA SER A 426 -17.87 27.01 11.11
C SER A 426 -16.34 27.02 11.25
N LEU A 427 -15.78 26.28 12.22
CA LEU A 427 -14.34 26.08 12.31
C LEU A 427 -13.86 24.96 11.41
N ILE A 428 -14.70 23.99 11.06
CA ILE A 428 -14.32 22.83 10.24
C ILE A 428 -14.54 23.13 8.75
N GLU A 429 -15.66 23.77 8.42
CA GLU A 429 -16.00 24.34 7.09
C GLU A 429 -14.92 25.32 6.61
#